data_AF-A0A531N072-F1
#
_entry.id   AF-A0A531N072-F1
#
_cell.length_a   1.000
_cell.length_b   1.000
_cell.length_c   1.000
_cell.angle_alpha   90.00
_cell.angle_beta   90.00
_cell.angle_gamma   90.00
#
_symmetry.space_group_name_H-M   'P 1'
#
loop_
_entity.id
_entity.type
_entity.pdbx_description
1 polymer ?
#
loop_
_entity_poly.entity_id
_entity_poly.type
_entity_poly.pdbx_seq_one_letter_code
_entity_poly.pdbx_strand_id
1 'polypeptide(L)'
;MSGANFILLINLSVAGLLAASFMAVSFHDVGRAPARWLASGYVLGMAYFAIEFSIPAFSDARLPVVAAFAVFLGATIAFNGGLARKYGMAPPWTPMLFFLAAATIAVYFVQD
;
A
#
# COMPACT_ATOMS: atom_id res chain seq x y z
N MET A 1 14.58 -13.00 18.49
CA MET A 1 13.67 -12.27 17.58
C MET A 1 12.33 -12.12 18.30
N SER A 2 11.84 -10.89 18.47
CA SER A 2 10.49 -10.68 19.05
C SER A 2 9.44 -11.31 18.13
N GLY A 3 8.34 -11.84 18.70
CA GLY A 3 7.23 -12.42 17.92
C GLY A 3 6.66 -11.45 16.89
N ALA A 4 6.73 -10.14 17.14
CA ALA A 4 6.32 -9.10 16.20
C ALA A 4 7.13 -9.12 14.89
N ASN A 5 8.46 -9.26 14.97
CA ASN A 5 9.31 -9.35 13.77
C ASN A 5 9.00 -10.59 12.93
N PHE A 6 8.63 -11.69 13.58
CA PHE A 6 8.30 -12.94 12.90
C PHE A 6 6.98 -12.83 12.13
N ILE A 7 5.95 -12.23 12.75
CA ILE A 7 4.65 -11.98 12.11
C ILE A 7 4.80 -10.99 10.94
N LEU A 8 5.64 -9.96 11.09
CA LEU A 8 5.88 -8.98 10.04
C LEU A 8 6.60 -9.60 8.84
N LEU A 9 7.60 -10.46 9.08
CA LEU A 9 8.28 -11.22 8.01
C LEU A 9 7.32 -12.13 7.24
N ILE A 10 6.38 -12.81 7.93
CA ILE A 10 5.36 -13.63 7.27
C ILE A 10 4.47 -12.75 6.39
N ASN A 11 3.95 -11.65 6.93
CA ASN A 11 3.08 -10.74 6.19
C ASN A 11 3.78 -10.16 4.96
N LEU A 12 5.03 -9.73 5.08
CA LEU A 12 5.84 -9.25 3.96
C LEU A 12 6.05 -10.33 2.89
N SER A 13 6.35 -11.56 3.31
CA SER A 13 6.55 -12.70 2.40
C SER A 13 5.27 -13.06 1.64
N VAL A 14 4.14 -13.12 2.34
CA VAL A 14 2.83 -13.42 1.74
C VAL A 14 2.40 -12.30 0.79
N ALA A 15 2.54 -11.04 1.19
CA ALA A 15 2.26 -9.90 0.33
C ALA A 15 3.14 -9.90 -0.93
N GLY A 16 4.44 -10.21 -0.79
CA GLY A 16 5.35 -10.33 -1.92
C GLY A 16 5.02 -11.46 -2.88
N LEU A 17 4.67 -12.65 -2.36
CA LEU A 17 4.21 -13.77 -3.19
C LEU A 17 2.93 -13.44 -3.95
N LEU A 18 1.99 -12.75 -3.30
CA LEU A 18 0.75 -12.30 -3.94
C LEU A 18 1.04 -11.22 -4.99
N ALA A 19 1.89 -10.23 -4.71
CA ALA A 19 2.36 -9.25 -5.70
C ALA A 19 2.92 -9.93 -6.95
N ALA A 20 3.87 -10.86 -6.74
CA ALA A 20 4.53 -11.59 -7.81
C ALA A 20 3.53 -12.43 -8.62
N SER A 21 2.57 -13.09 -7.96
CA SER A 21 1.54 -13.90 -8.62
C SER A 21 0.62 -13.03 -9.49
N PHE A 22 0.12 -11.91 -8.97
CA PHE A 22 -0.73 -11.00 -9.75
C PHE A 22 0.04 -10.30 -10.88
N MET A 23 1.31 -9.99 -10.65
CA MET A 23 2.19 -9.44 -11.68
C MET A 23 2.46 -10.47 -12.80
N ALA A 24 2.74 -11.73 -12.47
CA ALA A 24 2.90 -12.81 -13.46
C ALA A 24 1.63 -13.02 -14.30
N VAL A 25 0.45 -13.01 -13.67
CA VAL A 25 -0.84 -13.08 -14.38
C VAL A 25 -1.05 -11.86 -15.29
N SER A 26 -0.55 -10.68 -14.89
CA SER A 26 -0.68 -9.47 -15.70
C SER A 26 0.16 -9.47 -16.98
N PHE A 27 1.24 -10.26 -17.04
CA PHE A 27 2.10 -10.39 -18.22
C PHE A 27 1.56 -11.39 -19.25
N HIS A 28 0.82 -12.41 -18.82
CA HIS A 28 0.32 -13.45 -19.72
C HIS A 28 -0.93 -13.06 -20.51
N ASP A 29 -1.67 -12.01 -20.10
CA ASP A 29 -2.98 -11.69 -20.67
C ASP A 29 -3.20 -10.17 -20.70
N VAL A 30 -2.87 -9.52 -21.82
CA VAL A 30 -2.84 -8.06 -22.02
C VAL A 30 -4.21 -7.39 -21.75
N GLY A 31 -5.30 -8.16 -21.78
CA GLY A 31 -6.66 -7.71 -21.48
C GLY A 31 -7.01 -7.50 -20.00
N ARG A 32 -6.15 -7.90 -19.05
CA ARG A 32 -6.47 -7.85 -17.61
C ARG A 32 -5.81 -6.66 -16.90
N ALA A 33 -6.19 -5.44 -17.28
CA ALA A 33 -5.86 -4.22 -16.53
C ALA A 33 -6.04 -4.34 -14.99
N PRO A 34 -7.03 -5.07 -14.44
CA PRO A 34 -7.20 -5.25 -12.99
C PRO A 34 -6.04 -5.98 -12.29
N ALA A 35 -5.34 -6.89 -12.98
CA ALA A 35 -4.24 -7.66 -12.39
C ALA A 35 -3.04 -6.76 -12.04
N ARG A 36 -2.78 -5.73 -12.86
CA ARG A 36 -1.73 -4.73 -12.63
C ARG A 36 -2.02 -3.85 -11.40
N TRP A 37 -3.30 -3.57 -11.15
CA TRP A 37 -3.74 -2.80 -9.98
C TRP A 37 -3.71 -3.61 -8.68
N LEU A 38 -3.97 -4.92 -8.77
CA LEU A 38 -3.75 -5.81 -7.63
C LEU A 38 -2.27 -5.91 -7.29
N ALA A 39 -1.40 -6.08 -8.30
CA ALA A 39 0.04 -6.10 -8.09
C ALA A 39 0.56 -4.80 -7.45
N SER A 40 0.09 -3.62 -7.88
CA SER A 40 0.49 -2.35 -7.26
C SER A 40 0.02 -2.23 -5.80
N GLY A 41 -1.19 -2.71 -5.48
CA GLY A 41 -1.67 -2.79 -4.10
C GLY A 41 -0.76 -3.63 -3.20
N TYR A 42 -0.32 -4.80 -3.66
CA TYR A 42 0.59 -5.64 -2.89
C TYR A 42 2.01 -5.05 -2.76
N VAL A 43 2.53 -4.38 -3.80
CA VAL A 43 3.81 -3.65 -3.72
C VAL A 43 3.74 -2.54 -2.66
N LEU A 44 2.63 -1.80 -2.61
CA LEU A 44 2.41 -0.79 -1.56
C LEU A 44 2.28 -1.46 -0.17
N GLY A 45 1.65 -2.63 -0.08
CA GLY A 45 1.65 -3.44 1.14
C GLY A 45 3.05 -3.86 1.60
N MET A 46 3.94 -4.23 0.68
CA MET A 46 5.35 -4.52 1.01
C MET A 46 6.08 -3.28 1.52
N ALA A 47 5.86 -2.12 0.89
CA ALA A 47 6.43 -0.86 1.35
C ALA A 47 5.93 -0.49 2.76
N TYR A 48 4.65 -0.72 3.05
CA TYR A 48 4.07 -0.54 4.38
C TYR A 48 4.80 -1.37 5.45
N PHE A 49 4.97 -2.68 5.22
CA PHE A 49 5.67 -3.55 6.16
C PHE A 49 7.14 -3.16 6.34
N ALA A 50 7.82 -2.72 5.27
CA ALA A 50 9.18 -2.21 5.37
C ALA A 50 9.27 -0.95 6.25
N ILE A 51 8.28 -0.04 6.14
CA ILE A 51 8.21 1.14 6.98
C ILE A 51 7.93 0.77 8.44
N GLU A 52 6.96 -0.12 8.71
CA GLU A 52 6.70 -0.61 10.07
C GLU A 52 7.94 -1.23 10.72
N PHE A 53 8.67 -2.04 9.95
CA PHE A 53 9.91 -2.67 10.42
C PHE A 53 10.99 -1.65 10.77
N SER A 54 11.00 -0.50 10.08
CA SER A 54 11.96 0.57 10.31
C SER A 54 11.62 1.45 11.51
N ILE A 55 10.35 1.51 11.96
CA ILE A 55 9.90 2.35 13.10
C ILE A 55 10.83 2.23 14.33
N PRO A 56 11.20 1.02 14.82
CA PRO A 56 12.04 0.88 16.00
C PRO A 56 13.48 1.39 15.82
N ALA A 57 13.92 1.65 14.59
CA ALA A 57 15.25 2.18 14.28
C ALA A 57 15.31 3.72 14.31
N PHE A 58 14.16 4.40 14.41
CA PHE A 58 14.11 5.86 14.51
C PHE A 58 13.88 6.30 15.96
N SER A 59 14.62 7.32 16.38
CA SER A 59 14.43 8.00 17.67
C SER A 59 13.15 8.84 17.72
N ASP A 60 12.66 9.28 16.57
CA ASP A 60 11.36 9.94 16.40
C ASP A 60 10.50 9.11 15.42
N ALA A 61 9.47 8.46 15.97
CA ALA A 61 8.60 7.57 15.21
C ALA A 61 7.55 8.31 14.37
N ARG A 62 7.41 9.64 14.52
CA ARG A 62 6.38 10.43 13.82
C ARG A 62 6.48 10.25 12.31
N LEU A 63 7.68 10.44 11.73
CA LEU A 63 7.88 10.33 10.29
C LEU A 63 7.57 8.93 9.71
N PRO A 64 8.11 7.83 10.26
CA PRO A 64 7.81 6.51 9.73
C PRO A 64 6.34 6.12 9.92
N VAL A 65 5.65 6.55 10.99
CA VAL A 65 4.22 6.22 11.12
C VAL A 65 3.34 7.02 10.15
N VAL A 66 3.62 8.31 9.92
CA VAL A 66 2.94 9.09 8.85
C VAL A 66 3.18 8.46 7.48
N ALA A 67 4.41 8.01 7.21
CA ALA A 67 4.74 7.33 5.97
C ALA A 67 3.99 6.00 5.81
N ALA A 68 3.89 5.20 6.89
CA ALA A 68 3.11 3.96 6.88
C ALA A 68 1.63 4.24 6.58
N PHE A 69 1.04 5.25 7.21
CA PHE A 69 -0.33 5.68 6.93
C PHE A 69 -0.52 6.08 5.47
N ALA A 70 0.36 6.92 4.92
CA ALA A 70 0.27 7.38 3.54
C ALA A 70 0.37 6.22 2.53
N VAL A 71 1.26 5.26 2.79
CA VAL A 71 1.43 4.07 1.95
C VAL A 71 0.19 3.16 2.02
N PHE A 72 -0.39 2.96 3.21
CA PHE A 72 -1.62 2.19 3.38
C PHE A 72 -2.80 2.84 2.65
N LEU A 73 -2.97 4.15 2.79
CA LEU A 73 -4.03 4.90 2.11
C LEU A 73 -3.81 4.89 0.60
N GLY A 74 -2.58 5.03 0.13
CA GLY A 74 -2.19 4.87 -1.27
C GLY A 74 -2.51 3.49 -1.82
N ALA A 75 -2.29 2.43 -1.05
CA ALA A 75 -2.65 1.05 -1.43
C ALA A 75 -4.16 0.91 -1.61
N THR A 76 -4.94 1.49 -0.70
CA THR A 76 -6.41 1.49 -0.76
C THR A 76 -6.91 2.26 -1.98
N ILE A 77 -6.30 3.40 -2.31
CA ILE A 77 -6.63 4.19 -3.51
C ILE A 77 -6.28 3.44 -4.79
N ALA A 78 -5.12 2.79 -4.86
CA ALA A 78 -4.72 1.97 -5.99
C ALA A 78 -5.69 0.79 -6.19
N PHE A 79 -6.10 0.13 -5.10
CA PHE A 79 -7.11 -0.92 -5.13
C PHE A 79 -8.45 -0.41 -5.66
N ASN A 80 -8.92 0.73 -5.16
CA ASN A 80 -10.17 1.35 -5.62
C ASN A 80 -10.11 1.75 -7.10
N GLY A 81 -8.96 2.27 -7.56
CA GLY A 81 -8.71 2.57 -8.98
C GLY A 81 -8.74 1.32 -9.87
N GLY A 82 -8.19 0.21 -9.38
CA GLY A 82 -8.28 -1.10 -10.02
C GLY A 82 -9.70 -1.64 -10.10
N LEU A 83 -10.47 -1.48 -9.02
CA LEU A 83 -11.85 -1.91 -8.94
C LEU A 83 -12.75 -1.12 -9.89
N ALA A 84 -12.65 0.21 -9.87
CA ALA A 84 -13.38 1.08 -10.78
C ALA A 84 -13.12 0.70 -12.25
N ARG A 85 -11.84 0.46 -12.63
CA ARG A 85 -11.49 0.01 -13.98
C ARG A 85 -12.02 -1.38 -14.31
N LYS A 86 -12.04 -2.32 -13.35
CA LYS A 86 -12.65 -3.65 -13.53
C LYS A 86 -14.14 -3.55 -13.86
N TYR A 87 -14.84 -2.59 -13.27
CA TYR A 87 -16.27 -2.34 -13.52
C TYR A 87 -16.53 -1.32 -14.64
N GLY A 88 -15.51 -0.90 -15.40
CA GLY A 88 -15.65 0.06 -16.50
C GLY A 88 -16.00 1.49 -16.06
N MET A 89 -15.85 1.82 -14.78
CA MET A 89 -16.09 3.14 -14.22
C MET A 89 -14.80 3.96 -14.19
N ALA A 90 -14.91 5.27 -14.44
CA ALA A 90 -13.80 6.20 -14.27
C ALA A 90 -13.50 6.40 -12.77
N PRO A 91 -12.29 6.08 -12.28
CA PRO A 91 -11.97 6.31 -10.87
C PRO A 91 -11.90 7.81 -10.58
N PRO A 92 -12.53 8.31 -9.50
CA PRO A 92 -12.43 9.71 -9.12
C PRO A 92 -11.06 9.99 -8.46
N TRP A 93 -10.00 10.07 -9.27
CA TRP A 93 -8.62 10.26 -8.81
C TRP A 93 -8.42 11.55 -8.03
N THR A 94 -8.99 12.66 -8.51
CA THR A 94 -8.79 13.98 -7.91
C THR A 94 -9.20 14.04 -6.43
N PRO A 95 -10.44 13.65 -6.04
CA PRO A 95 -10.81 13.64 -4.63
C PRO A 95 -10.04 12.59 -3.82
N MET A 96 -9.66 11.44 -4.41
CA MET A 96 -8.85 10.44 -3.72
C MET A 96 -7.44 10.94 -3.38
N LEU A 97 -6.77 11.57 -4.35
CA LEU A 97 -5.42 12.13 -4.15
C LEU A 97 -5.45 13.36 -3.23
N PHE A 98 -6.49 14.19 -3.33
CA PHE A 98 -6.71 15.27 -2.39
C PHE A 98 -6.89 14.75 -0.96
N PHE A 99 -7.72 13.72 -0.78
CA PHE A 99 -7.93 13.08 0.51
C PHE A 99 -6.63 12.47 1.06
N LEU A 100 -5.84 11.80 0.21
CA LEU A 100 -4.52 11.28 0.58
C LEU A 100 -3.62 12.38 1.15
N ALA A 101 -3.49 13.50 0.45
CA ALA A 101 -2.66 14.62 0.89
C ALA A 101 -3.19 15.25 2.19
N ALA A 102 -4.48 15.58 2.23
CA ALA A 102 -5.10 16.22 3.39
C ALA A 102 -5.03 15.34 4.65
N ALA A 103 -5.34 14.05 4.51
CA ALA A 103 -5.27 13.10 5.62
C ALA A 103 -3.82 12.88 6.09
N THR A 104 -2.85 12.77 5.17
CA THR A 104 -1.44 12.61 5.54
C THR A 104 -0.92 13.82 6.31
N ILE A 105 -1.27 15.04 5.88
CA ILE A 105 -0.92 16.28 6.58
C ILE A 105 -1.58 16.31 7.97
N ALA A 106 -2.87 15.97 8.06
CA ALA A 106 -3.57 15.94 9.34
C ALA A 106 -2.93 14.93 10.32
N VAL A 107 -2.60 13.72 9.87
CA VAL A 107 -1.93 12.70 10.69
C VAL A 107 -0.56 13.19 11.17
N TYR A 108 0.21 13.89 10.32
CA TYR A 108 1.48 14.47 10.74
C TYR A 108 1.32 15.47 11.89
N PHE A 109 0.26 16.28 11.91
CA PHE A 109 0.04 17.23 13.00
C PHE A 109 -0.54 16.60 14.27
N VAL A 110 -1.29 15.50 14.15
CA VAL A 110 -1.94 14.83 15.29
C VAL A 110 -1.01 13.83 16.00
N GLN A 111 0.01 13.30 15.34
CA GLN A 111 0.93 12.35 15.96
C GLN A 111 1.94 13.06 16.87
N ASP A 112 1.62 13.22 18.15
CA ASP A 112 2.57 13.73 19.17
C ASP A 112 3.79 12.81 19.38
#